data_AF-A0A9P1BSC5-F1
#
_entry.id   AF-A0A9P1BSC5-F1
#
_cell.length_a   1.000
_cell.length_b   1.000
_cell.length_c   1.000
_cell.angle_alpha   90.00
_cell.angle_beta   90.00
_cell.angle_gamma   90.00
#
_symmetry.space_group_name_H-M   'P 1'
#
loop_
_entity.id
_entity.type
_entity.pdbx_description
1 polymer ?
#
loop_
_entity_poly.entity_id
_entity_poly.type
_entity_poly.pdbx_seq_one_letter_code
_entity_poly.pdbx_strand_id
1 'polypeptide(L)'
;MRDLKGDGHEGYSNDNEKFDKVEVPSPLPQGPQEVEICISRPDISQKFGMMIDIEPNFGGGHRISEIREGGLVEAWNREHPDNAIQVNDILISVNGKITFDEMMEQFKSELSCQLRRKAMEGLKVDDSEAKKEASEWERRRARVTAALVPGLKKIIDSEFGAGAGDRLGRIEKMYHRVGSNDIFKEELPSGSRLAPGYVENLTPVAPFHDVKDHPWCAELQKHWKGIRQELKRNLDESLWTAGAYQKSNEAYGKDWKIMGVLTEDSWQDEKRFKVTTGALKELKGIKPFEAFFAKMPPRTKIAPHSDNLNYVLTSHLALELEEGKCSITVGNEEKYWKEGEMLILDTTFIHSTKNESNRPRYILVLRFWHPGLTEEERRAIHVSHAILARAAKGM
;
A
#
# COMPACT_ATOMS: atom_id res chain seq x y z
N MET A 1 13.26 -34.91 -73.48
CA MET A 1 12.18 -35.00 -74.49
C MET A 1 11.01 -34.21 -73.92
N ARG A 2 10.75 -33.00 -74.43
CA ARG A 2 9.79 -32.70 -75.52
C ARG A 2 8.38 -33.24 -75.19
N ASP A 3 7.27 -32.54 -75.31
CA ASP A 3 6.90 -31.19 -75.74
C ASP A 3 5.37 -31.07 -75.51
N LEU A 4 4.94 -29.90 -75.00
CA LEU A 4 3.92 -28.99 -75.57
C LEU A 4 2.50 -29.48 -75.93
N LYS A 5 1.51 -28.74 -75.39
CA LYS A 5 0.42 -27.98 -76.08
C LYS A 5 -0.60 -27.55 -74.98
N GLY A 6 -1.01 -26.30 -74.77
CA GLY A 6 -0.94 -25.09 -75.59
C GLY A 6 -2.28 -24.83 -76.27
N ASP A 7 -3.06 -23.90 -75.74
CA ASP A 7 -4.06 -23.02 -76.37
C ASP A 7 -4.36 -21.90 -75.33
N GLY A 8 -4.35 -20.60 -75.60
CA GLY A 8 -4.18 -19.83 -76.83
C GLY A 8 -5.05 -18.57 -76.79
N HIS A 9 -4.42 -17.41 -77.02
CA HIS A 9 -4.96 -16.06 -77.33
C HIS A 9 -5.35 -15.11 -76.17
N GLU A 10 -4.56 -14.07 -75.86
CA GLU A 10 -4.27 -12.78 -76.60
C GLU A 10 -5.46 -11.80 -76.53
N GLY A 11 -5.36 -10.50 -76.31
CA GLY A 11 -4.33 -9.45 -76.12
C GLY A 11 -5.12 -8.21 -75.61
N TYR A 12 -4.60 -7.04 -75.22
CA TYR A 12 -3.53 -6.21 -75.73
C TYR A 12 -3.19 -5.13 -74.68
N SER A 13 -1.93 -4.69 -74.74
CA SER A 13 -1.28 -3.61 -74.00
C SER A 13 -1.84 -2.22 -74.30
N ASN A 14 -1.68 -1.27 -73.35
CA ASN A 14 -1.00 -0.01 -73.67
C ASN A 14 -0.46 0.68 -72.42
N ASP A 15 0.86 0.88 -72.45
CA ASP A 15 1.66 1.78 -71.61
C ASP A 15 1.23 3.25 -71.76
N ASN A 16 1.38 4.02 -70.67
CA ASN A 16 1.83 5.40 -70.73
C ASN A 16 2.37 5.89 -69.38
N GLU A 17 3.70 5.86 -69.30
CA GLU A 17 4.63 6.87 -68.78
C GLU A 17 4.33 7.73 -67.53
N LYS A 18 5.30 7.61 -66.59
CA LYS A 18 6.03 8.68 -65.86
C LYS A 18 5.26 9.58 -64.88
N PHE A 19 5.64 9.50 -63.61
CA PHE A 19 6.45 10.53 -62.94
C PHE A 19 6.95 9.96 -61.60
N ASP A 20 8.28 9.83 -61.47
CA ASP A 20 8.96 9.58 -60.21
C ASP A 20 8.58 10.67 -59.21
N LYS A 21 7.77 10.33 -58.21
CA LYS A 21 7.65 11.15 -57.02
C LYS A 21 8.92 10.96 -56.21
N VAL A 22 9.82 11.92 -56.36
CA VAL A 22 10.91 12.20 -55.42
C VAL A 22 10.31 12.19 -54.02
N GLU A 23 10.61 11.15 -53.23
CA GLU A 23 10.38 11.16 -51.80
C GLU A 23 11.22 12.30 -51.22
N VAL A 24 10.55 13.38 -50.88
CA VAL A 24 11.12 14.43 -50.05
C VAL A 24 11.45 13.77 -48.71
N PRO A 25 12.70 13.77 -48.23
CA PRO A 25 13.01 13.20 -46.93
C PRO A 25 12.14 13.89 -45.88
N SER A 26 11.47 13.10 -45.04
CA SER A 26 10.84 13.62 -43.83
C SER A 26 11.86 14.50 -43.09
N PRO A 27 11.46 15.68 -42.56
CA PRO A 27 12.39 16.48 -41.78
C PRO A 27 12.94 15.59 -40.67
N LEU A 28 14.27 15.54 -40.58
CA LEU A 28 14.98 14.88 -39.48
C LEU A 28 14.32 15.30 -38.16
N PRO A 29 14.14 14.39 -37.18
CA PRO A 29 13.58 14.76 -35.90
C PRO A 29 14.38 15.95 -35.34
N GLN A 30 13.70 17.09 -35.20
CA GLN A 30 14.30 18.27 -34.60
C GLN A 30 14.66 17.88 -33.17
N GLY A 31 15.95 17.91 -32.85
CA GLY A 31 16.41 17.63 -31.49
C GLY A 31 15.71 18.52 -30.46
N PRO A 32 15.80 18.17 -29.15
CA PRO A 32 15.06 18.83 -28.08
C PRO A 32 15.18 20.36 -28.15
N GLN A 33 14.05 21.03 -28.34
CA GLN A 33 13.97 22.48 -28.50
C GLN A 33 14.29 23.19 -27.19
N GLU A 34 15.16 24.20 -27.26
CA GLU A 34 15.37 25.15 -26.16
C GLU A 34 14.19 26.12 -26.10
N VAL A 35 13.66 26.33 -24.90
CA VAL A 35 12.52 27.21 -24.63
C VAL A 35 12.93 28.26 -23.61
N GLU A 36 12.50 29.51 -23.84
CA GLU A 36 12.69 30.62 -22.91
C GLU A 36 11.40 30.86 -22.13
N ILE A 37 11.50 30.81 -20.80
CA ILE A 37 10.36 30.86 -19.87
C ILE A 37 10.58 32.04 -18.91
N CYS A 38 9.54 32.83 -18.67
CA CYS A 38 9.62 33.93 -17.70
C CYS A 38 8.78 33.59 -16.46
N ILE A 39 9.41 33.60 -15.28
CA ILE A 39 8.73 33.40 -14.00
C ILE A 39 8.98 34.62 -13.12
N SER A 40 7.90 35.14 -12.53
CA SER A 40 7.95 36.30 -11.66
C SER A 40 7.42 35.97 -10.26
N ARG A 41 7.90 36.71 -9.26
CA ARG A 41 7.48 36.64 -7.87
C ARG A 41 7.06 38.02 -7.36
N PRO A 42 6.09 38.10 -6.44
CA PRO A 42 5.63 39.37 -5.87
C PRO A 42 6.71 40.07 -5.05
N ASP A 43 7.58 39.30 -4.38
CA ASP A 43 8.68 39.80 -3.58
C ASP A 43 9.82 38.78 -3.45
N ILE A 44 11.00 39.24 -3.02
CA ILE A 44 12.22 38.42 -2.96
C ILE A 44 12.22 37.33 -1.87
N SER A 45 11.30 37.38 -0.90
CA SER A 45 11.19 36.35 0.15
C SER A 45 10.56 35.06 -0.36
N GLN A 46 9.71 35.16 -1.40
CA GLN A 46 9.15 33.99 -2.06
C GLN A 46 10.22 33.33 -2.96
N LYS A 47 10.54 32.07 -2.68
CA LYS A 47 11.48 31.29 -3.49
C LYS A 47 10.77 30.71 -4.71
N PHE A 48 11.50 30.56 -5.80
CA PHE A 48 10.99 29.95 -7.04
C PHE A 48 10.57 28.47 -6.85
N GLY A 49 11.12 27.77 -5.85
CA GLY A 49 10.73 26.40 -5.53
C GLY A 49 11.33 25.35 -6.48
N MET A 50 12.50 25.63 -7.06
CA MET A 50 13.24 24.73 -7.96
C MET A 50 14.67 24.55 -7.45
N MET A 51 15.20 23.33 -7.54
CA MET A 51 16.59 23.00 -7.24
C MET A 51 17.30 22.59 -8.52
N ILE A 52 18.55 23.03 -8.66
CA ILE A 52 19.43 22.65 -9.77
C ILE A 52 20.72 22.03 -9.21
N ASP A 53 21.28 21.05 -9.92
CA ASP A 53 22.55 20.42 -9.57
C ASP A 53 23.70 21.42 -9.69
N ILE A 54 24.68 21.32 -8.78
CA ILE A 54 25.84 22.23 -8.73
C ILE A 54 26.79 21.96 -9.91
N GLU A 55 27.01 20.69 -10.24
CA GLU A 55 27.85 20.30 -11.37
C GLU A 55 27.03 20.37 -12.67
N PRO A 56 27.48 21.12 -13.69
CA PRO A 56 26.80 21.14 -14.97
C PRO A 56 26.93 19.76 -15.64
N ASN A 57 25.85 19.30 -16.27
CA ASN A 57 25.87 18.07 -17.05
C ASN A 57 26.73 18.23 -18.31
N PHE A 58 27.16 17.11 -18.91
CA PHE A 58 27.91 17.01 -20.19
C PHE A 58 27.20 17.64 -21.42
N GLY A 59 26.12 18.40 -21.23
CA GLY A 59 25.31 19.07 -22.26
C GLY A 59 25.14 20.58 -22.07
N GLY A 60 25.94 21.24 -21.21
CA GLY A 60 26.05 22.71 -21.18
C GLY A 60 25.06 23.47 -20.27
N GLY A 61 24.54 22.83 -19.21
CA GLY A 61 23.66 23.47 -18.23
C GLY A 61 23.47 22.64 -16.96
N HIS A 62 22.68 23.13 -16.03
CA HIS A 62 22.42 22.51 -14.73
C HIS A 62 21.12 21.71 -14.74
N ARG A 63 21.17 20.45 -14.30
CA ARG A 63 19.97 19.61 -14.23
C ARG A 63 19.05 20.09 -13.12
N ILE A 64 17.77 20.21 -13.41
CA ILE A 64 16.74 20.45 -12.41
C ILE A 64 16.52 19.16 -11.63
N SER A 65 16.91 19.14 -10.37
CA SER A 65 16.85 17.94 -9.53
C SER A 65 15.57 17.84 -8.70
N GLU A 66 14.89 18.96 -8.47
CA GLU A 66 13.66 19.00 -7.66
C GLU A 66 12.79 20.20 -8.06
N ILE A 67 11.48 20.00 -8.04
CA ILE A 67 10.47 21.06 -8.04
C ILE A 67 9.63 20.85 -6.78
N ARG A 68 9.58 21.86 -5.92
CA ARG A 68 8.92 21.80 -4.61
C ARG A 68 7.43 22.03 -4.75
N GLU A 69 6.66 21.16 -4.08
CA GLU A 69 5.21 21.32 -3.92
C GLU A 69 4.90 22.67 -3.24
N GLY A 70 3.92 23.40 -3.77
CA GLY A 70 3.58 24.76 -3.36
C GLY A 70 4.54 25.85 -3.84
N GLY A 71 5.56 25.52 -4.64
CA GLY A 71 6.53 26.47 -5.21
C GLY A 71 5.99 27.26 -6.40
N LEU A 72 6.62 28.38 -6.73
CA LEU A 72 6.23 29.23 -7.87
C LEU A 72 6.38 28.50 -9.22
N VAL A 73 7.40 27.66 -9.39
CA VAL A 73 7.58 26.86 -10.60
C VAL A 73 6.44 25.86 -10.77
N GLU A 74 5.97 25.21 -9.69
CA GLU A 74 4.80 24.33 -9.75
C GLU A 74 3.52 25.11 -10.12
N ALA A 75 3.32 26.29 -9.51
CA ALA A 75 2.18 27.13 -9.85
C ALA A 75 2.20 27.56 -11.32
N TRP A 76 3.37 27.98 -11.82
CA TRP A 76 3.56 28.36 -13.22
C TRP A 76 3.30 27.19 -14.18
N ASN A 77 3.76 25.97 -13.83
CA ASN A 77 3.53 24.76 -14.61
C ASN A 77 2.05 24.42 -14.77
N ARG A 78 1.21 24.66 -13.75
CA ARG A 78 -0.24 24.43 -13.85
C ARG A 78 -0.91 25.36 -14.86
N GLU A 79 -0.40 26.58 -14.99
CA GLU A 79 -0.91 27.58 -15.94
C GLU A 79 -0.37 27.36 -17.37
N HIS A 80 0.80 26.71 -17.50
CA HIS A 80 1.52 26.52 -18.76
C HIS A 80 1.89 25.05 -19.01
N PRO A 81 0.91 24.13 -19.11
CA PRO A 81 1.17 22.68 -19.17
C PRO A 81 2.02 22.26 -20.38
N ASP A 82 1.92 22.96 -21.51
CA ASP A 82 2.66 22.65 -22.74
C ASP A 82 4.16 22.96 -22.63
N ASN A 83 4.54 23.88 -21.73
CA ASN A 83 5.91 24.30 -21.50
C ASN A 83 6.41 23.99 -20.09
N ALA A 84 5.71 23.09 -19.37
CA ALA A 84 5.99 22.79 -17.99
C ALA A 84 7.47 22.42 -17.77
N ILE A 85 8.06 23.03 -16.75
CA ILE A 85 9.39 22.71 -16.24
C ILE A 85 9.28 21.41 -15.45
N GLN A 86 10.12 20.42 -15.75
CA GLN A 86 10.12 19.09 -15.16
C GLN A 86 11.45 18.77 -14.49
N VAL A 87 11.40 17.83 -13.55
CA VAL A 87 12.62 17.22 -13.00
C VAL A 87 13.37 16.53 -14.14
N ASN A 88 14.69 16.69 -14.17
CA ASN A 88 15.64 16.27 -15.20
C ASN A 88 15.78 17.16 -16.42
N ASP A 89 15.00 18.24 -16.53
CA ASP A 89 15.30 19.27 -17.54
C ASP A 89 16.67 19.91 -17.30
N ILE A 90 17.26 20.43 -18.37
CA ILE A 90 18.53 21.16 -18.28
C ILE A 90 18.25 22.65 -18.32
N LEU A 91 18.56 23.34 -17.23
CA LEU A 91 18.56 24.80 -17.16
C LEU A 91 19.88 25.30 -17.75
N ILE A 92 19.80 25.95 -18.91
CA ILE A 92 20.95 26.49 -19.65
C ILE A 92 21.33 27.86 -19.10
N SER A 93 20.37 28.74 -18.87
CA SER A 93 20.65 30.08 -18.34
C SER A 93 19.50 30.69 -17.54
N VAL A 94 19.86 31.64 -16.67
CA VAL A 94 18.93 32.51 -15.93
C VAL A 94 19.34 33.95 -16.19
N ASN A 95 18.47 34.75 -16.81
CA ASN A 95 18.77 36.12 -17.24
C ASN A 95 20.08 36.22 -18.05
N GLY A 96 20.36 35.21 -18.87
CA GLY A 96 21.60 35.12 -19.66
C GLY A 96 22.84 34.65 -18.90
N LYS A 97 22.75 34.38 -17.59
CA LYS A 97 23.85 33.82 -16.77
C LYS A 97 23.87 32.31 -16.85
N ILE A 98 25.06 31.74 -17.03
CA ILE A 98 25.26 30.31 -17.34
C ILE A 98 26.01 29.53 -16.27
N THR A 99 26.66 30.21 -15.32
CA THR A 99 27.35 29.55 -14.21
C THR A 99 26.41 29.40 -13.01
N PHE A 100 26.56 28.33 -12.24
CA PHE A 100 25.73 28.07 -11.05
C PHE A 100 25.65 29.27 -10.12
N ASP A 101 26.79 29.85 -9.74
CA ASP A 101 26.84 30.96 -8.79
C ASP A 101 26.12 32.21 -9.30
N GLU A 102 26.33 32.55 -10.58
CA GLU A 102 25.63 33.69 -11.19
C GLU A 102 24.12 33.42 -11.33
N MET A 103 23.69 32.21 -11.73
CA MET A 103 22.27 31.85 -11.78
C MET A 103 21.62 31.93 -10.40
N MET A 104 22.32 31.45 -9.36
CA MET A 104 21.83 31.50 -7.98
C MET A 104 21.74 32.93 -7.44
N GLU A 105 22.63 33.83 -7.88
CA GLU A 105 22.52 35.25 -7.58
C GLU A 105 21.25 35.85 -8.21
N GLN A 106 20.98 35.55 -9.48
CA GLN A 106 19.75 36.00 -10.16
C GLN A 106 18.49 35.52 -9.42
N PHE A 107 18.43 34.25 -9.04
CA PHE A 107 17.29 33.73 -8.27
C PHE A 107 17.13 34.38 -6.89
N LYS A 108 18.21 34.89 -6.30
CA LYS A 108 18.18 35.58 -5.01
C LYS A 108 17.73 37.03 -5.16
N SER A 109 18.24 37.76 -6.16
CA SER A 109 18.03 39.21 -6.29
C SER A 109 16.83 39.61 -7.14
N GLU A 110 16.46 38.83 -8.15
CA GLU A 110 15.52 39.27 -9.17
C GLU A 110 14.07 38.92 -8.82
N LEU A 111 13.14 39.83 -9.15
CA LEU A 111 11.70 39.56 -9.05
C LEU A 111 11.17 38.80 -10.27
N SER A 112 11.92 38.82 -11.38
CA SER A 112 11.57 38.12 -12.62
C SER A 112 12.81 37.46 -13.20
N CYS A 113 12.69 36.18 -13.52
CA CYS A 113 13.77 35.38 -14.09
C CYS A 113 13.37 34.81 -15.44
N GLN A 114 14.15 35.13 -16.47
CA GLN A 114 14.11 34.51 -17.79
C GLN A 114 14.98 33.25 -17.78
N LEU A 115 14.34 32.10 -17.87
CA LEU A 115 14.94 30.78 -17.83
C LEU A 115 15.06 30.24 -19.24
N ARG A 116 16.29 29.98 -19.70
CA ARG A 116 16.51 29.20 -20.92
C ARG A 116 16.65 27.74 -20.52
N ARG A 117 15.67 26.92 -20.91
CA ARG A 117 15.58 25.51 -20.56
C ARG A 117 15.66 24.65 -21.82
N LYS A 118 16.38 23.56 -21.74
CA LYS A 118 16.30 22.45 -22.71
C LYS A 118 15.54 21.30 -22.08
N ALA A 119 14.41 20.95 -22.68
CA ALA A 119 13.68 19.76 -22.30
C ALA A 119 14.59 18.55 -22.53
N MET A 120 14.78 17.72 -21.52
CA MET A 120 15.21 16.35 -21.79
C MET A 120 13.95 15.60 -22.17
N GLU A 121 13.98 14.80 -23.26
CA GLU A 121 12.86 13.90 -23.59
C GLU A 121 12.70 12.87 -22.46
N GLY A 122 12.05 13.27 -21.38
CA GLY A 122 11.31 12.37 -20.53
C GLY A 122 10.07 11.98 -21.31
N LEU A 123 9.91 10.68 -21.54
CA LEU A 123 8.64 10.11 -21.99
C LEU A 123 7.50 10.79 -21.20
N LYS A 124 6.55 11.43 -21.90
CA LYS A 124 5.26 11.73 -21.28
C LYS A 124 4.75 10.39 -20.76
N VAL A 125 4.54 10.27 -19.45
CA VAL A 125 3.85 9.10 -18.90
C VAL A 125 2.43 9.19 -19.44
N ASP A 126 2.14 8.40 -20.47
CA ASP A 126 0.77 8.14 -20.89
C ASP A 126 0.14 7.26 -19.81
N ASP A 127 -0.42 7.92 -18.79
CA ASP A 127 -1.18 7.27 -17.74
C ASP A 127 -2.63 7.02 -18.14
N SER A 128 -3.01 7.22 -19.42
CA SER A 128 -4.38 6.99 -19.87
C SER A 128 -4.77 5.52 -19.80
N GLU A 129 -3.83 4.60 -20.05
CA GLU A 129 -4.01 3.18 -19.79
C GLU A 129 -4.10 2.90 -18.29
N ALA A 130 -3.19 3.44 -17.46
CA ALA A 130 -3.24 3.27 -16.01
C ALA A 130 -4.54 3.83 -15.37
N LYS A 131 -5.06 4.96 -15.87
CA LYS A 131 -6.34 5.55 -15.46
C LYS A 131 -7.54 4.72 -15.93
N LYS A 132 -7.50 4.17 -17.15
CA LYS A 132 -8.52 3.23 -17.64
C LYS A 132 -8.51 1.95 -16.81
N GLU A 133 -7.34 1.38 -16.57
CA GLU A 133 -7.14 0.19 -15.73
C GLU A 133 -7.63 0.44 -14.30
N ALA A 134 -7.29 1.60 -13.69
CA ALA A 134 -7.80 1.98 -12.38
C ALA A 134 -9.33 2.11 -12.36
N SER A 135 -9.93 2.75 -13.37
CA SER A 135 -11.39 2.89 -13.50
C SER A 135 -12.09 1.55 -13.76
N GLU A 136 -11.48 0.66 -14.54
CA GLU A 136 -11.98 -0.70 -14.78
C GLU A 136 -11.86 -1.57 -13.52
N TRP A 137 -10.76 -1.43 -12.78
CA TRP A 137 -10.55 -2.05 -11.47
C TRP A 137 -11.61 -1.59 -10.47
N GLU A 138 -11.88 -0.29 -10.37
CA GLU A 138 -12.92 0.27 -9.51
C GLU A 138 -14.32 -0.26 -9.88
N ARG A 139 -14.67 -0.23 -11.17
CA ARG A 139 -15.94 -0.80 -11.67
C ARG A 139 -16.03 -2.31 -11.44
N ARG A 140 -14.93 -3.04 -11.56
CA ARG A 140 -14.86 -4.47 -11.26
C ARG A 140 -15.05 -4.74 -9.77
N ARG A 141 -14.37 -4.00 -8.89
CA ARG A 141 -14.52 -4.09 -7.43
C ARG A 141 -15.95 -3.83 -6.98
N ALA A 142 -16.59 -2.76 -7.48
CA ALA A 142 -17.98 -2.45 -7.18
C ALA A 142 -18.93 -3.60 -7.59
N ARG A 143 -18.72 -4.19 -8.78
CA ARG A 143 -19.51 -5.35 -9.24
C ARG A 143 -19.28 -6.60 -8.38
N VAL A 144 -18.04 -6.92 -8.05
CA VAL A 144 -17.69 -8.10 -7.25
C VAL A 144 -18.29 -8.00 -5.84
N THR A 145 -18.17 -6.85 -5.19
CA THR A 145 -18.72 -6.61 -3.86
C THR A 145 -20.25 -6.59 -3.85
N ALA A 146 -20.89 -6.00 -4.87
CA ALA A 146 -22.35 -6.01 -5.00
C ALA A 146 -22.92 -7.44 -5.22
N ALA A 147 -22.24 -8.27 -6.01
CA ALA A 147 -22.66 -9.65 -6.26
C ALA A 147 -22.40 -10.60 -5.07
N LEU A 148 -21.46 -10.24 -4.19
CA LEU A 148 -21.06 -11.04 -3.04
C LEU A 148 -22.19 -11.15 -2.00
N VAL A 149 -22.84 -10.04 -1.64
CA VAL A 149 -23.81 -9.99 -0.54
C VAL A 149 -25.00 -10.94 -0.73
N PRO A 150 -25.68 -10.99 -1.90
CA PRO A 150 -26.77 -11.96 -2.11
C PRO A 150 -26.32 -13.42 -1.97
N GLY A 151 -25.09 -13.74 -2.40
CA GLY A 151 -24.50 -15.07 -2.24
C GLY A 151 -24.26 -15.41 -0.77
N LEU A 152 -23.69 -14.47 -0.01
CA LEU A 152 -23.50 -14.63 1.43
C LEU A 152 -24.81 -14.84 2.17
N LYS A 153 -25.86 -14.06 1.87
CA LYS A 153 -27.19 -14.21 2.49
C LYS A 153 -27.73 -15.63 2.32
N LYS A 154 -27.66 -16.19 1.10
CA LYS A 154 -28.09 -17.58 0.82
C LYS A 154 -27.28 -18.63 1.58
N ILE A 155 -25.97 -18.46 1.67
CA ILE A 155 -25.11 -19.38 2.43
C ILE A 155 -25.47 -19.34 3.92
N ILE A 156 -25.66 -18.14 4.47
CA ILE A 156 -26.03 -17.97 5.87
C ILE A 156 -27.44 -18.51 6.15
N ASP A 157 -28.42 -18.29 5.26
CA ASP A 157 -29.74 -18.92 5.40
C ASP A 157 -29.67 -20.46 5.41
N SER A 158 -28.80 -21.04 4.57
CA SER A 158 -28.60 -22.48 4.52
C SER A 158 -27.96 -23.04 5.79
N GLU A 159 -27.07 -22.30 6.44
CA GLU A 159 -26.31 -22.76 7.61
C GLU A 159 -27.01 -22.43 8.95
N PHE A 160 -27.73 -21.31 9.02
CA PHE A 160 -28.32 -20.77 10.26
C PHE A 160 -29.86 -20.71 10.23
N GLY A 161 -30.48 -21.18 9.15
CA GLY A 161 -31.94 -21.21 8.98
C GLY A 161 -32.48 -20.00 8.22
N ALA A 162 -33.70 -20.16 7.68
CA ALA A 162 -34.34 -19.15 6.83
C ALA A 162 -34.47 -17.78 7.54
N GLY A 163 -34.07 -16.71 6.86
CA GLY A 163 -34.11 -15.33 7.38
C GLY A 163 -32.88 -14.95 8.19
N ALA A 164 -31.87 -15.82 8.28
CA ALA A 164 -30.58 -15.49 8.89
C ALA A 164 -29.78 -14.50 8.03
N GLY A 165 -29.86 -14.60 6.71
CA GLY A 165 -29.23 -13.67 5.77
C GLY A 165 -29.74 -12.23 5.93
N ASP A 166 -30.99 -12.04 6.34
CA ASP A 166 -31.58 -10.71 6.56
C ASP A 166 -30.96 -9.99 7.78
N ARG A 167 -30.31 -10.73 8.69
CA ARG A 167 -29.60 -10.17 9.85
C ARG A 167 -28.21 -9.63 9.50
N LEU A 168 -27.74 -9.78 8.25
CA LEU A 168 -26.41 -9.32 7.80
C LEU A 168 -26.34 -7.84 7.42
N GLY A 169 -27.28 -7.00 7.87
CA GLY A 169 -27.37 -5.60 7.43
C GLY A 169 -26.07 -4.79 7.64
N ARG A 170 -25.31 -5.05 8.71
CA ARG A 170 -24.01 -4.39 8.94
C ARG A 170 -22.94 -4.83 7.93
N ILE A 171 -22.92 -6.12 7.59
CA ILE A 171 -21.98 -6.70 6.63
C ILE A 171 -22.28 -6.23 5.21
N GLU A 172 -23.55 -6.11 4.87
CA GLU A 172 -24.00 -5.53 3.60
C GLU A 172 -23.52 -4.08 3.45
N LYS A 173 -23.71 -3.24 4.47
CA LYS A 173 -23.20 -1.86 4.47
C LYS A 173 -21.67 -1.79 4.38
N MET A 174 -20.96 -2.67 5.08
CA MET A 174 -19.50 -2.77 4.98
C MET A 174 -19.07 -3.04 3.52
N TYR A 175 -19.65 -4.06 2.86
CA TYR A 175 -19.29 -4.36 1.46
C TYR A 175 -19.72 -3.28 0.47
N HIS A 176 -20.84 -2.59 0.74
CA HIS A 176 -21.22 -1.42 -0.04
C HIS A 176 -20.14 -0.33 0.01
N ARG A 177 -19.64 0.01 1.22
CA ARG A 177 -18.54 0.97 1.39
C ARG A 177 -17.26 0.52 0.69
N VAL A 178 -16.87 -0.75 0.87
CA VAL A 178 -15.70 -1.33 0.18
C VAL A 178 -15.84 -1.24 -1.34
N GLY A 179 -17.05 -1.51 -1.86
CA GLY A 179 -17.38 -1.43 -3.28
C GLY A 179 -17.33 -0.01 -3.84
N SER A 180 -17.75 0.98 -3.05
CA SER A 180 -17.74 2.40 -3.42
C SER A 180 -16.42 3.12 -3.13
N ASN A 181 -15.40 2.42 -2.63
CA ASN A 181 -14.15 3.01 -2.14
C ASN A 181 -14.34 4.01 -0.98
N ASP A 182 -15.44 3.90 -0.24
CA ASP A 182 -15.69 4.77 0.91
C ASP A 182 -14.91 4.24 2.12
N ILE A 183 -13.75 4.85 2.38
CA ILE A 183 -12.88 4.47 3.50
C ILE A 183 -13.40 5.16 4.76
N PHE A 184 -13.82 4.37 5.76
CA PHE A 184 -14.18 4.92 7.06
C PHE A 184 -12.96 5.60 7.71
N LYS A 185 -13.15 6.84 8.16
CA LYS A 185 -12.17 7.63 8.91
C LYS A 185 -12.86 8.30 10.09
N GLU A 186 -12.21 8.28 11.23
CA GLU A 186 -12.74 8.87 12.46
C GLU A 186 -11.59 9.49 13.27
N GLU A 187 -11.80 10.68 13.80
CA GLU A 187 -10.89 11.35 14.72
C GLU A 187 -11.48 11.33 16.13
N LEU A 188 -10.81 10.64 17.04
CA LEU A 188 -11.18 10.57 18.45
C LEU A 188 -10.12 11.25 19.31
N PRO A 189 -10.44 11.68 20.54
CA PRO A 189 -9.43 12.15 21.49
C PRO A 189 -8.29 11.13 21.72
N SER A 190 -8.61 9.84 21.59
CA SER A 190 -7.68 8.73 21.71
C SER A 190 -6.87 8.44 20.44
N GLY A 191 -7.10 9.16 19.34
CA GLY A 191 -6.34 9.09 18.08
C GLY A 191 -7.21 8.82 16.85
N SER A 192 -6.59 8.95 15.67
CA SER A 192 -7.22 8.73 14.36
C SER A 192 -7.41 7.25 14.05
N ARG A 193 -8.52 6.91 13.38
CA ARG A 193 -8.84 5.57 12.91
C ARG A 193 -9.12 5.55 11.42
N LEU A 194 -8.69 4.48 10.76
CA LEU A 194 -8.92 4.24 9.33
C LEU A 194 -9.30 2.78 9.12
N ALA A 195 -10.46 2.52 8.51
CA ALA A 195 -10.96 1.17 8.31
C ALA A 195 -11.75 1.02 7.00
N PRO A 196 -11.11 0.63 5.88
CA PRO A 196 -11.81 0.19 4.68
C PRO A 196 -12.86 -0.91 4.93
N GLY A 197 -12.54 -1.89 5.78
CA GLY A 197 -13.46 -2.96 6.19
C GLY A 197 -14.17 -2.63 7.51
N TYR A 198 -15.06 -1.64 7.49
CA TYR A 198 -15.74 -1.15 8.68
C TYR A 198 -17.15 -1.75 8.89
N VAL A 199 -17.37 -2.34 10.06
CA VAL A 199 -18.66 -2.83 10.55
C VAL A 199 -19.19 -1.88 11.61
N GLU A 200 -20.43 -1.40 11.45
CA GLU A 200 -21.04 -0.42 12.35
C GLU A 200 -21.32 -0.99 13.75
N ASN A 201 -21.34 -0.12 14.76
CA ASN A 201 -21.79 -0.44 16.13
C ASN A 201 -21.00 -1.57 16.82
N LEU A 202 -19.70 -1.71 16.52
CA LEU A 202 -18.80 -2.53 17.31
C LEU A 202 -18.28 -1.71 18.49
N THR A 203 -18.55 -2.18 19.72
CA THR A 203 -18.15 -1.51 20.97
C THR A 203 -17.56 -2.52 21.97
N PRO A 204 -16.69 -2.08 22.89
CA PRO A 204 -16.16 -0.71 23.04
C PRO A 204 -15.17 -0.35 21.93
N VAL A 205 -15.06 0.95 21.65
CA VAL A 205 -14.04 1.52 20.75
C VAL A 205 -12.91 2.09 21.61
N ALA A 206 -11.74 1.47 21.55
CA ALA A 206 -10.56 1.94 22.28
C ALA A 206 -9.26 1.52 21.57
N PRO A 207 -8.18 2.33 21.58
CA PRO A 207 -6.89 1.93 21.03
C PRO A 207 -6.38 0.64 21.69
N PHE A 208 -6.52 0.56 23.01
CA PHE A 208 -6.23 -0.62 23.81
C PHE A 208 -7.47 -1.08 24.58
N HIS A 209 -7.78 -2.38 24.48
CA HIS A 209 -8.84 -3.00 25.28
C HIS A 209 -8.27 -3.48 26.63
N ASP A 210 -9.07 -3.46 27.69
CA ASP A 210 -8.66 -4.01 28.99
C ASP A 210 -8.64 -5.55 28.90
N VAL A 211 -7.49 -6.14 29.19
CA VAL A 211 -7.29 -7.60 29.21
C VAL A 211 -8.23 -8.31 30.19
N LYS A 212 -8.76 -7.60 31.20
CA LYS A 212 -9.73 -8.15 32.16
C LYS A 212 -11.08 -8.48 31.52
N ASP A 213 -11.45 -7.77 30.45
CA ASP A 213 -12.67 -8.05 29.67
C ASP A 213 -12.48 -9.29 28.77
N HIS A 214 -11.28 -9.86 28.75
CA HIS A 214 -10.88 -10.98 27.94
C HIS A 214 -10.22 -12.09 28.79
N PRO A 215 -11.00 -12.86 29.60
CA PRO A 215 -10.45 -13.81 30.58
C PRO A 215 -9.49 -14.86 30.02
N TRP A 216 -9.60 -15.20 28.72
CA TRP A 216 -8.68 -16.09 28.02
C TRP A 216 -7.23 -15.57 28.00
N CYS A 217 -7.00 -14.27 28.16
CA CYS A 217 -5.67 -13.70 28.29
C CYS A 217 -4.93 -14.29 29.49
N ALA A 218 -5.59 -14.35 30.65
CA ALA A 218 -4.99 -14.90 31.87
C ALA A 218 -4.63 -16.39 31.70
N GLU A 219 -5.45 -17.15 30.98
CA GLU A 219 -5.16 -18.56 30.65
C GLU A 219 -3.93 -18.67 29.75
N LEU A 220 -3.87 -17.91 28.64
CA LEU A 220 -2.73 -17.94 27.73
C LEU A 220 -1.42 -17.53 28.43
N GLN A 221 -1.49 -16.53 29.32
CA GLN A 221 -0.33 -16.09 30.11
C GLN A 221 0.25 -17.23 30.96
N LYS A 222 -0.54 -18.16 31.51
CA LYS A 222 0.01 -19.30 32.29
C LYS A 222 1.02 -20.12 31.50
N HIS A 223 0.91 -20.15 30.17
CA HIS A 223 1.76 -20.93 29.28
C HIS A 223 2.94 -20.13 28.68
N TRP A 224 3.09 -18.84 28.97
CA TRP A 224 4.02 -17.94 28.25
C TRP A 224 5.47 -18.43 28.27
N LYS A 225 5.94 -19.01 29.38
CA LYS A 225 7.31 -19.55 29.48
C LYS A 225 7.51 -20.77 28.60
N GLY A 226 6.51 -21.65 28.50
CA GLY A 226 6.54 -22.82 27.63
C GLY A 226 6.52 -22.42 26.15
N ILE A 227 5.64 -21.49 25.80
CA ILE A 227 5.56 -20.88 24.46
C ILE A 227 6.91 -20.25 24.08
N ARG A 228 7.53 -19.49 24.99
CA ARG A 228 8.86 -18.90 24.78
C ARG A 228 9.94 -19.94 24.55
N GLN A 229 9.97 -21.02 25.35
CA GLN A 229 10.95 -22.09 25.15
C GLN A 229 10.77 -22.78 23.79
N GLU A 230 9.53 -22.98 23.36
CA GLU A 230 9.20 -23.55 22.06
C GLU A 230 9.64 -22.63 20.91
N LEU A 231 9.40 -21.32 21.00
CA LEU A 231 9.94 -20.32 20.08
C LEU A 231 11.48 -20.39 20.00
N LYS A 232 12.18 -20.40 21.14
CA LYS A 232 13.66 -20.37 21.17
C LYS A 232 14.29 -21.60 20.52
N ARG A 233 13.60 -22.75 20.54
CA ARG A 233 14.03 -23.98 19.85
C ARG A 233 13.82 -23.94 18.33
N ASN A 234 13.04 -22.97 17.84
CA ASN A 234 12.58 -22.88 16.46
C ASN A 234 12.90 -21.51 15.83
N LEU A 235 14.07 -20.93 16.14
CA LEU A 235 14.52 -19.66 15.55
C LEU A 235 15.17 -19.80 14.17
N ASP A 236 15.03 -20.96 13.52
CA ASP A 236 15.52 -21.20 12.16
C ASP A 236 14.89 -20.19 11.18
N GLU A 237 15.72 -19.47 10.43
CA GLU A 237 15.29 -18.43 9.49
C GLU A 237 14.37 -18.96 8.37
N SER A 238 14.42 -20.27 8.05
CA SER A 238 13.52 -20.90 7.07
C SER A 238 12.05 -20.95 7.49
N LEU A 239 11.77 -20.84 8.80
CA LEU A 239 10.41 -20.83 9.33
C LEU A 239 9.76 -19.44 9.29
N TRP A 240 10.54 -18.39 9.00
CA TRP A 240 10.08 -17.01 8.96
C TRP A 240 9.72 -16.62 7.54
N THR A 241 8.42 -16.49 7.28
CA THR A 241 7.89 -16.15 5.96
C THR A 241 7.36 -14.73 5.92
N ALA A 242 7.11 -14.25 4.70
CA ALA A 242 6.20 -13.13 4.45
C ALA A 242 4.87 -13.32 5.20
N GLY A 243 4.34 -12.25 5.80
CA GLY A 243 2.99 -12.28 6.36
C GLY A 243 1.94 -12.39 5.26
N ALA A 244 0.80 -13.04 5.54
CA ALA A 244 -0.29 -13.23 4.58
C ALA A 244 -0.80 -11.91 3.95
N TYR A 245 -0.64 -10.80 4.67
CA TYR A 245 -1.05 -9.45 4.26
C TYR A 245 0.10 -8.54 3.81
N GLN A 246 1.31 -9.07 3.60
CA GLN A 246 2.47 -8.25 3.25
C GLN A 246 2.29 -7.49 1.93
N LYS A 247 1.52 -8.05 0.97
CA LYS A 247 1.20 -7.36 -0.29
C LYS A 247 0.18 -6.22 -0.13
N SER A 248 -0.60 -6.21 0.95
CA SER A 248 -1.68 -5.23 1.15
C SER A 248 -1.30 -4.07 2.08
N ASN A 249 -0.19 -4.15 2.82
CA ASN A 249 0.25 -3.09 3.74
C ASN A 249 1.75 -2.79 3.56
N GLU A 250 2.07 -1.77 2.74
CA GLU A 250 3.44 -1.28 2.46
C GLU A 250 4.19 -0.80 3.72
N ALA A 251 3.47 -0.49 4.79
CA ALA A 251 4.03 -0.06 6.06
C ALA A 251 4.87 -1.15 6.76
N TYR A 252 4.58 -2.42 6.48
CA TYR A 252 5.40 -3.52 6.94
C TYR A 252 6.67 -3.58 6.09
N GLY A 253 7.78 -3.08 6.65
CA GLY A 253 9.07 -3.09 5.98
C GLY A 253 9.45 -4.48 5.44
N LYS A 254 10.33 -4.53 4.44
CA LYS A 254 10.73 -5.77 3.73
C LYS A 254 11.21 -6.90 4.64
N ASP A 255 11.68 -6.56 5.85
CA ASP A 255 12.21 -7.49 6.83
C ASP A 255 11.16 -8.01 7.85
N TRP A 256 9.90 -7.55 7.77
CA TRP A 256 8.85 -8.10 8.62
C TRP A 256 8.50 -9.52 8.19
N LYS A 257 8.79 -10.47 9.07
CA LYS A 257 8.49 -11.88 8.87
C LYS A 257 7.73 -12.43 10.06
N ILE A 258 6.89 -13.42 9.78
CA ILE A 258 6.12 -14.14 10.78
C ILE A 258 6.45 -15.62 10.72
N MET A 259 6.27 -16.32 11.84
CA MET A 259 6.30 -17.77 11.92
C MET A 259 4.92 -18.25 12.37
N GLY A 260 4.15 -18.76 11.43
CA GLY A 260 2.74 -19.13 11.61
C GLY A 260 2.55 -20.35 12.52
N VAL A 261 1.55 -20.29 13.39
CA VAL A 261 1.07 -21.41 14.23
C VAL A 261 -0.37 -21.78 13.84
N LEU A 262 -1.18 -20.78 13.53
CA LEU A 262 -2.52 -20.89 12.96
C LEU A 262 -2.64 -19.86 11.84
N THR A 263 -2.95 -20.30 10.62
CA THR A 263 -3.08 -19.44 9.45
C THR A 263 -4.31 -19.85 8.67
N GLU A 264 -5.22 -18.92 8.38
CA GLU A 264 -6.47 -19.20 7.66
C GLU A 264 -7.24 -20.41 8.27
N ASP A 265 -7.39 -20.43 9.60
CA ASP A 265 -8.03 -21.52 10.36
C ASP A 265 -7.33 -22.90 10.27
N SER A 266 -6.11 -22.96 9.73
CA SER A 266 -5.30 -24.18 9.60
C SER A 266 -4.08 -24.16 10.53
N TRP A 267 -3.94 -25.20 11.34
CA TRP A 267 -2.79 -25.36 12.25
C TRP A 267 -1.51 -25.70 11.49
N GLN A 268 -0.44 -25.02 11.85
CA GLN A 268 0.88 -25.18 11.23
C GLN A 268 1.80 -25.97 12.15
N ASP A 269 2.41 -27.04 11.62
CA ASP A 269 3.41 -27.90 12.30
C ASP A 269 3.12 -28.13 13.80
N GLU A 270 1.96 -28.71 14.12
CA GLU A 270 1.49 -28.94 15.50
C GLU A 270 2.45 -29.79 16.34
N LYS A 271 3.31 -30.59 15.70
CA LYS A 271 4.34 -31.36 16.39
C LYS A 271 5.45 -30.44 16.91
N ARG A 272 5.85 -29.45 16.11
CA ARG A 272 6.86 -28.45 16.44
C ARG A 272 6.34 -27.43 17.46
N PHE A 273 5.09 -26.99 17.29
CA PHE A 273 4.46 -25.97 18.13
C PHE A 273 3.46 -26.56 19.14
N LYS A 274 3.72 -27.77 19.65
CA LYS A 274 2.80 -28.53 20.50
C LYS A 274 2.30 -27.74 21.71
N VAL A 275 3.18 -27.01 22.41
CA VAL A 275 2.82 -26.23 23.60
C VAL A 275 1.94 -25.05 23.20
N THR A 276 2.35 -24.31 22.17
CA THR A 276 1.60 -23.14 21.70
C THR A 276 0.23 -23.55 21.14
N THR A 277 0.18 -24.56 20.28
CA THR A 277 -1.06 -25.12 19.74
C THR A 277 -1.97 -25.63 20.86
N GLY A 278 -1.45 -26.35 21.85
CA GLY A 278 -2.22 -26.83 23.00
C GLY A 278 -2.86 -25.68 23.77
N ALA A 279 -2.07 -24.68 24.16
CA ALA A 279 -2.55 -23.51 24.89
C ALA A 279 -3.64 -22.75 24.11
N LEU A 280 -3.48 -22.59 22.79
CA LEU A 280 -4.45 -21.90 21.95
C LEU A 280 -5.77 -22.69 21.80
N LYS A 281 -5.71 -24.03 21.70
CA LYS A 281 -6.90 -24.90 21.62
C LYS A 281 -7.72 -24.93 22.91
N GLU A 282 -7.10 -24.65 24.05
CA GLU A 282 -7.76 -24.64 25.35
C GLU A 282 -8.51 -23.34 25.66
N LEU A 283 -8.21 -22.25 24.94
CA LEU A 283 -8.85 -20.96 25.17
C LEU A 283 -10.37 -21.03 25.02
N LYS A 284 -11.08 -20.37 25.95
CA LYS A 284 -12.55 -20.28 25.97
C LYS A 284 -12.99 -18.84 25.74
N GLY A 285 -14.14 -18.67 25.08
CA GLY A 285 -14.70 -17.34 24.81
C GLY A 285 -13.99 -16.56 23.70
N ILE A 286 -13.03 -17.17 23.01
CA ILE A 286 -12.32 -16.62 21.85
C ILE A 286 -12.19 -17.70 20.79
N LYS A 287 -12.22 -17.28 19.52
CA LYS A 287 -11.85 -18.10 18.37
C LYS A 287 -10.86 -17.31 17.52
N PRO A 288 -9.54 -17.45 17.76
CA PRO A 288 -8.55 -16.86 16.88
C PRO A 288 -8.62 -17.59 15.53
N PHE A 289 -8.45 -16.84 14.45
CA PHE A 289 -8.37 -17.38 13.09
C PHE A 289 -6.94 -17.27 12.52
N GLU A 290 -6.09 -16.46 13.17
CA GLU A 290 -4.64 -16.44 12.96
C GLU A 290 -3.91 -16.36 14.30
N ALA A 291 -2.78 -17.07 14.38
CA ALA A 291 -1.80 -16.94 15.45
C ALA A 291 -0.40 -17.17 14.89
N PHE A 292 0.53 -16.26 15.21
CA PHE A 292 1.89 -16.33 14.69
C PHE A 292 2.90 -15.66 15.62
N PHE A 293 4.13 -16.14 15.60
CA PHE A 293 5.24 -15.42 16.22
C PHE A 293 5.67 -14.28 15.31
N ALA A 294 5.87 -13.09 15.88
CA ALA A 294 6.40 -11.93 15.18
C ALA A 294 7.77 -11.55 15.75
N LYS A 295 8.74 -11.38 14.86
CA LYS A 295 10.09 -10.91 15.17
C LYS A 295 10.22 -9.45 14.74
N MET A 296 10.78 -8.63 15.62
CA MET A 296 11.20 -7.28 15.27
C MET A 296 12.71 -7.14 15.51
N PRO A 297 13.53 -6.85 14.48
CA PRO A 297 14.97 -6.73 14.63
C PRO A 297 15.40 -5.62 15.60
N PRO A 298 16.62 -5.68 16.15
CA PRO A 298 17.20 -4.59 16.93
C PRO A 298 17.18 -3.27 16.15
N ARG A 299 17.01 -2.14 16.85
CA ARG A 299 17.16 -0.79 16.29
C ARG A 299 16.27 -0.51 15.08
N THR A 300 15.04 -1.04 15.08
CA THR A 300 14.06 -0.84 13.99
C THR A 300 12.79 -0.15 14.47
N LYS A 301 12.01 0.37 13.52
CA LYS A 301 10.65 0.89 13.73
C LYS A 301 9.73 0.46 12.60
N ILE A 302 8.45 0.27 12.90
CA ILE A 302 7.38 0.13 11.92
C ILE A 302 6.64 1.46 11.87
N ALA A 303 6.46 2.02 10.68
CA ALA A 303 5.84 3.33 10.48
C ALA A 303 4.35 3.32 10.89
N PRO A 304 3.75 4.49 11.18
CA PRO A 304 2.32 4.62 11.45
C PRO A 304 1.45 4.03 10.33
N HIS A 305 0.52 3.14 10.67
CA HIS A 305 -0.40 2.50 9.72
C HIS A 305 -1.68 1.99 10.40
N SER A 306 -2.61 1.45 9.61
CA SER A 306 -3.80 0.74 10.06
C SER A 306 -3.86 -0.65 9.42
N ASP A 307 -4.45 -1.61 10.13
CA ASP A 307 -4.74 -2.96 9.61
C ASP A 307 -6.12 -3.05 8.93
N ASN A 308 -6.79 -1.92 8.74
CA ASN A 308 -7.94 -1.74 7.85
C ASN A 308 -9.28 -2.37 8.27
N LEU A 309 -9.31 -3.27 9.25
CA LEU A 309 -10.48 -4.11 9.58
C LEU A 309 -10.90 -3.96 11.05
N ASN A 310 -12.02 -3.28 11.35
CA ASN A 310 -12.45 -3.05 12.74
C ASN A 310 -13.11 -4.28 13.41
N TYR A 311 -13.48 -5.27 12.60
CA TYR A 311 -14.05 -6.52 13.06
C TYR A 311 -12.98 -7.54 13.52
N VAL A 312 -11.70 -7.15 13.45
CA VAL A 312 -10.55 -7.93 13.94
C VAL A 312 -9.90 -7.16 15.09
N LEU A 313 -9.79 -7.80 16.24
CA LEU A 313 -8.91 -7.35 17.31
C LEU A 313 -7.61 -8.14 17.26
N THR A 314 -6.52 -7.48 17.64
CA THR A 314 -5.19 -8.07 17.67
C THR A 314 -4.70 -8.13 19.11
N SER A 315 -4.19 -9.27 19.54
CA SER A 315 -3.53 -9.39 20.84
C SER A 315 -2.07 -9.77 20.71
N HIS A 316 -1.26 -9.29 21.65
CA HIS A 316 0.17 -9.55 21.74
C HIS A 316 0.49 -10.17 23.11
N LEU A 317 1.02 -11.40 23.11
CA LEU A 317 1.74 -11.96 24.25
C LEU A 317 3.23 -11.67 24.08
N ALA A 318 3.82 -10.90 24.98
CA ALA A 318 5.25 -10.65 24.97
C ALA A 318 6.04 -11.88 25.42
N LEU A 319 7.06 -12.29 24.65
CA LEU A 319 7.83 -13.52 24.92
C LEU A 319 9.28 -13.23 25.29
N GLU A 320 10.02 -12.55 24.43
CA GLU A 320 11.45 -12.28 24.65
C GLU A 320 11.82 -10.92 24.07
N LEU A 321 12.22 -9.97 24.93
CA LEU A 321 12.56 -8.60 24.54
C LEU A 321 13.28 -7.86 25.66
N GLU A 322 13.94 -6.74 25.37
CA GLU A 322 14.48 -5.86 26.43
C GLU A 322 13.36 -4.92 26.93
N GLU A 323 12.95 -5.11 28.18
CA GLU A 323 11.85 -4.33 28.78
C GLU A 323 12.21 -2.85 28.87
N GLY A 324 11.22 -1.98 28.62
CA GLY A 324 11.43 -0.53 28.55
C GLY A 324 12.12 -0.04 27.28
N LYS A 325 12.46 -0.91 26.32
CA LYS A 325 13.05 -0.53 25.02
C LYS A 325 12.19 -0.88 23.80
N CYS A 326 11.10 -1.60 24.02
CA CYS A 326 10.17 -1.99 22.95
C CYS A 326 8.80 -1.39 23.24
N SER A 327 8.32 -0.51 22.37
CA SER A 327 7.02 0.16 22.52
C SER A 327 6.11 0.01 21.30
N ILE A 328 4.80 0.08 21.55
CA ILE A 328 3.74 0.25 20.56
C ILE A 328 2.95 1.49 20.91
N THR A 329 2.74 2.34 19.91
CA THR A 329 1.82 3.47 19.96
C THR A 329 0.58 3.09 19.17
N VAL A 330 -0.61 3.16 19.77
CA VAL A 330 -1.91 2.96 19.11
C VAL A 330 -2.76 4.20 19.37
N GLY A 331 -3.14 4.90 18.32
CA GLY A 331 -3.71 6.24 18.43
C GLY A 331 -2.73 7.18 19.16
N ASN A 332 -3.19 7.80 20.23
CA ASN A 332 -2.41 8.72 21.06
C ASN A 332 -1.80 8.05 22.30
N GLU A 333 -1.94 6.73 22.45
CA GLU A 333 -1.46 5.99 23.63
C GLU A 333 -0.21 5.16 23.29
N GLU A 334 0.86 5.29 24.10
CA GLU A 334 2.04 4.45 24.01
C GLU A 334 2.10 3.45 25.17
N LYS A 335 2.36 2.17 24.85
CA LYS A 335 2.62 1.11 25.84
C LYS A 335 3.92 0.39 25.52
N TYR A 336 4.57 -0.10 26.58
CA TYR A 336 5.77 -0.93 26.49
C TYR A 336 5.39 -2.39 26.71
N TRP A 337 5.97 -3.30 25.94
CA TRP A 337 5.81 -4.72 26.24
C TRP A 337 6.63 -5.10 27.47
N LYS A 338 6.08 -6.06 28.22
CA LYS A 338 6.71 -6.69 29.38
C LYS A 338 6.55 -8.20 29.28
N GLU A 339 7.61 -8.97 29.52
CA GLU A 339 7.60 -10.41 29.22
C GLU A 339 6.49 -11.14 29.98
N GLY A 340 5.71 -11.96 29.27
CA GLY A 340 4.56 -12.68 29.81
C GLY A 340 3.29 -11.85 29.97
N GLU A 341 3.30 -10.55 29.63
CA GLU A 341 2.12 -9.70 29.66
C GLU A 341 1.41 -9.64 28.29
N MET A 342 0.09 -9.42 28.36
CA MET A 342 -0.80 -9.32 27.21
C MET A 342 -1.12 -7.86 26.89
N LEU A 343 -1.24 -7.55 25.62
CA LEU A 343 -1.93 -6.35 25.13
C LEU A 343 -3.04 -6.77 24.17
N ILE A 344 -4.15 -6.04 24.14
CA ILE A 344 -5.20 -6.16 23.12
C ILE A 344 -5.40 -4.80 22.48
N LEU A 345 -5.42 -4.79 21.15
CA LEU A 345 -5.34 -3.61 20.31
C LEU A 345 -6.53 -3.60 19.34
N ASP A 346 -7.09 -2.43 19.13
CA ASP A 346 -7.84 -2.12 17.91
C ASP A 346 -6.86 -1.52 16.89
N THR A 347 -6.43 -2.35 15.93
CA THR A 347 -5.43 -1.96 14.92
C THR A 347 -6.02 -1.11 13.78
N THR A 348 -7.28 -0.66 13.90
CA THR A 348 -7.82 0.40 13.02
C THR A 348 -7.39 1.79 13.44
N PHE A 349 -7.04 1.98 14.71
CA PHE A 349 -6.31 3.16 15.11
C PHE A 349 -4.95 3.17 14.43
N ILE A 350 -4.50 4.35 14.01
CA ILE A 350 -3.16 4.51 13.47
C ILE A 350 -2.16 4.10 14.54
N HIS A 351 -1.29 3.15 14.20
CA HIS A 351 -0.35 2.57 15.16
C HIS A 351 1.04 2.37 14.58
N SER A 352 2.03 2.38 15.45
CA SER A 352 3.46 2.20 15.12
C SER A 352 4.17 1.44 16.22
N THR A 353 5.31 0.82 15.90
CA THR A 353 6.10 0.07 16.89
C THR A 353 7.57 0.40 16.80
N LYS A 354 8.29 0.34 17.92
CA LYS A 354 9.73 0.56 18.01
C LYS A 354 10.41 -0.57 18.78
N ASN A 355 11.61 -0.94 18.34
CA ASN A 355 12.56 -1.74 19.11
C ASN A 355 13.88 -0.97 19.17
N GLU A 356 14.12 -0.28 20.27
CA GLU A 356 15.33 0.52 20.49
C GLU A 356 16.48 -0.29 21.09
N SER A 357 16.23 -1.55 21.46
CA SER A 357 17.23 -2.43 22.07
C SER A 357 18.25 -2.93 21.05
N ASN A 358 19.31 -3.55 21.57
CA ASN A 358 20.33 -4.22 20.77
C ASN A 358 20.00 -5.71 20.52
N ARG A 359 18.79 -6.16 20.88
CA ARG A 359 18.34 -7.55 20.69
C ARG A 359 16.98 -7.61 19.97
N PRO A 360 16.65 -8.71 19.28
CA PRO A 360 15.34 -8.87 18.67
C PRO A 360 14.23 -8.92 19.74
N ARG A 361 13.05 -8.41 19.38
CA ARG A 361 11.81 -8.56 20.16
C ARG A 361 10.95 -9.64 19.52
N TYR A 362 10.53 -10.60 20.32
CA TYR A 362 9.60 -11.65 19.92
C TYR A 362 8.30 -11.58 20.73
N ILE A 363 7.19 -11.67 20.01
CA ILE A 363 5.84 -11.73 20.57
C ILE A 363 5.05 -12.84 19.87
N LEU A 364 4.04 -13.39 20.54
CA LEU A 364 2.99 -14.18 19.89
C LEU A 364 1.80 -13.25 19.63
N VAL A 365 1.39 -13.17 18.36
CA VAL A 365 0.25 -12.37 17.91
C VAL A 365 -0.93 -13.31 17.67
N LEU A 366 -2.11 -12.96 18.17
CA LEU A 366 -3.38 -13.60 17.81
C LEU A 366 -4.30 -12.56 17.19
N ARG A 367 -4.91 -12.89 16.05
CA ARG A 367 -6.02 -12.13 15.48
C ARG A 367 -7.31 -12.89 15.67
N PHE A 368 -8.32 -12.19 16.16
CA PHE A 368 -9.59 -12.77 16.54
C PHE A 368 -10.75 -11.82 16.25
N TRP A 369 -11.94 -12.40 16.09
CA TRP A 369 -13.14 -11.63 15.81
C TRP A 369 -13.49 -10.69 16.95
N HIS A 370 -13.86 -9.46 16.62
CA HIS A 370 -14.39 -8.51 17.59
C HIS A 370 -15.63 -9.14 18.29
N PRO A 371 -15.72 -9.09 19.63
CA PRO A 371 -16.78 -9.78 20.38
C PRO A 371 -18.20 -9.32 20.02
N GLY A 372 -18.34 -8.06 19.56
CA GLY A 372 -19.60 -7.49 19.06
C GLY A 372 -20.11 -8.02 17.71
N LEU A 373 -19.40 -8.94 17.05
CA LEU A 373 -19.92 -9.64 15.87
C LEU A 373 -20.79 -10.85 16.26
N THR A 374 -21.88 -11.06 15.54
CA THR A 374 -22.67 -12.31 15.63
C THR A 374 -21.97 -13.46 14.91
N GLU A 375 -22.41 -14.70 15.18
CA GLU A 375 -21.87 -15.88 14.50
C GLU A 375 -22.16 -15.85 12.98
N GLU A 376 -23.34 -15.39 12.58
CA GLU A 376 -23.70 -15.22 11.17
C GLU A 376 -22.78 -14.21 10.47
N GLU A 377 -22.46 -13.09 11.14
CA GLU A 377 -21.58 -12.07 10.59
C GLU A 377 -20.13 -12.57 10.46
N ARG A 378 -19.60 -13.24 11.49
CA ARG A 378 -18.27 -13.88 11.44
C ARG A 378 -18.19 -14.86 10.29
N ARG A 379 -19.22 -15.69 10.13
CA ARG A 379 -19.29 -16.67 9.05
C ARG A 379 -19.36 -16.00 7.68
N ALA A 380 -20.18 -14.97 7.52
CA ALA A 380 -20.30 -14.22 6.28
C ALA A 380 -18.97 -13.58 5.87
N ILE A 381 -18.27 -12.94 6.81
CA ILE A 381 -16.95 -12.36 6.56
C ILE A 381 -15.94 -13.44 6.20
N HIS A 382 -15.85 -14.53 6.97
CA HIS A 382 -14.93 -15.63 6.68
C HIS A 382 -15.14 -16.21 5.27
N VAL A 383 -16.40 -16.51 4.90
CA VAL A 383 -16.73 -17.04 3.57
C VAL A 383 -16.40 -16.03 2.48
N SER A 384 -16.62 -14.74 2.73
CA SER A 384 -16.28 -13.69 1.77
C SER A 384 -14.79 -13.65 1.44
N HIS A 385 -13.91 -13.82 2.44
CA HIS A 385 -12.46 -13.77 2.25
C HIS A 385 -12.03 -14.93 1.37
N ALA A 386 -12.60 -16.13 1.58
CA ALA A 386 -12.36 -17.28 0.73
C ALA A 386 -12.84 -17.06 -0.72
N ILE A 387 -14.02 -16.45 -0.92
CA ILE A 387 -14.55 -16.12 -2.26
C ILE A 387 -13.64 -15.12 -2.97
N LEU A 388 -13.26 -14.03 -2.29
CA LEU A 388 -12.42 -12.98 -2.85
C LEU A 388 -10.99 -13.46 -3.13
N ALA A 389 -10.42 -14.28 -2.25
CA ALA A 389 -9.11 -14.89 -2.45
C ALA A 389 -9.08 -15.81 -3.69
N ARG A 390 -10.15 -16.58 -3.93
CA ARG A 390 -10.29 -17.40 -5.15
C ARG A 390 -10.42 -16.54 -6.39
N ALA A 391 -11.21 -15.48 -6.34
CA ALA A 391 -11.37 -14.55 -7.45
C ALA A 391 -10.04 -13.85 -7.82
N ALA A 392 -9.18 -13.58 -6.85
CA ALA A 392 -7.85 -13.01 -7.06
C ALA A 392 -6.81 -14.01 -7.59
N LYS A 393 -6.96 -15.32 -7.33
CA LYS A 393 -6.05 -16.38 -7.83
C LYS A 393 -6.40 -16.87 -9.23
N GLY A 394 -7.65 -16.67 -9.68
CA GLY A 394 -8.08 -16.95 -11.05
C GLY A 394 -7.83 -15.80 -12.03
N MET A 395 -6.98 -14.85 -11.65
CA MET A 395 -6.57 -13.68 -12.43
C MET A 395 -5.18 -13.87 -13.01
#